data_AF-A0A968D6B1-F1
#
_entry.id   AF-A0A968D6B1-F1
#
_cell.length_a   1.000
_cell.length_b   1.000
_cell.length_c   1.000
_cell.angle_alpha   90.00
_cell.angle_beta   90.00
_cell.angle_gamma   90.00
#
_symmetry.space_group_name_H-M   'P 1'
#
loop_
_entity.id
_entity.type
_entity.pdbx_description
1 polymer ?
#
loop_
_entity_poly.entity_id
_entity_poly.type
_entity_poly.pdbx_seq_one_letter_code
_entity_poly.pdbx_strand_id
1 'polypeptide(L)'
;MEKASENPQLVNTTIANRLPQLMFLLVPVFALFLKLFYVRSDQFYVQHLVFALHFHSFTFLILNVILWSYLISQQPFGLVLMFALPIYLFFSLKRVYNQSARKTCSKLLVLLGSYFVVVTISMVAVVMVTIFMYA
;
A
#
# COMPACT_ATOMS: atom_id res chain seq x y z
N MET A 1 21.61 -10.49 -19.70
CA MET A 1 22.01 -9.47 -18.70
C MET A 1 22.64 -8.23 -19.32
N GLU A 2 22.89 -8.22 -20.64
CA GLU A 2 23.64 -7.18 -21.36
C GLU A 2 22.81 -5.88 -21.51
N LYS A 3 21.52 -5.97 -21.86
CA LYS A 3 20.64 -4.80 -22.06
C LYS A 3 20.19 -4.10 -20.77
N ALA A 4 20.14 -4.82 -19.64
CA ALA A 4 19.78 -4.24 -18.33
C ALA A 4 20.88 -3.32 -17.77
N SER A 5 22.15 -3.59 -18.08
CA SER A 5 23.29 -2.76 -17.68
C SER A 5 23.51 -1.57 -18.62
N GLU A 6 23.13 -1.71 -19.90
CA GLU A 6 23.31 -0.64 -20.89
C GLU A 6 22.31 0.52 -20.73
N ASN A 7 21.11 0.27 -20.20
CA ASN A 7 20.05 1.29 -20.09
C ASN A 7 19.26 1.21 -18.77
N PRO A 8 19.84 1.60 -17.61
CA PRO A 8 19.16 1.59 -16.31
C PRO A 8 17.89 2.46 -16.28
N GLN A 9 17.81 3.47 -17.14
CA GLN A 9 16.65 4.35 -17.28
C GLN A 9 15.42 3.61 -17.84
N LEU A 10 15.61 2.63 -18.73
CA LEU A 10 14.51 1.81 -19.27
C LEU A 10 13.93 0.85 -18.22
N VAL A 11 14.77 0.32 -17.34
CA VAL A 11 14.34 -0.54 -16.23
C VAL A 11 13.50 0.26 -15.24
N ASN A 12 13.98 1.44 -14.84
CA ASN A 12 13.26 2.30 -13.86
C ASN A 12 11.90 2.77 -14.38
N THR A 13 11.82 3.18 -15.65
CA THR A 13 10.56 3.61 -16.27
C THR A 13 9.57 2.45 -16.40
N THR A 14 10.04 1.25 -16.72
CA THR A 14 9.18 0.05 -16.77
C THR A 14 8.62 -0.32 -15.41
N ILE A 15 9.44 -0.29 -14.36
CA ILE A 15 8.98 -0.55 -12.98
C ILE A 15 7.95 0.50 -12.58
N ALA A 16 8.24 1.79 -12.81
CA ALA A 16 7.33 2.88 -12.48
C ALA A 16 5.96 2.73 -13.16
N ASN A 17 5.94 2.32 -14.44
CA ASN A 17 4.70 2.09 -15.18
C ASN A 17 3.90 0.88 -14.69
N ARG A 18 4.53 -0.10 -14.02
CA ARG A 18 3.86 -1.28 -13.46
C ARG A 18 3.34 -1.05 -12.03
N LEU A 19 3.85 -0.05 -11.30
CA LEU A 19 3.41 0.23 -9.93
C LEU A 19 1.90 0.49 -9.81
N PRO A 20 1.25 1.32 -10.66
CA PRO A 20 -0.20 1.54 -10.56
C PRO A 20 -1.02 0.26 -10.77
N GLN A 21 -0.58 -0.61 -11.69
CA GLN A 21 -1.23 -1.90 -11.96
C GLN A 21 -1.10 -2.83 -10.75
N LEU A 22 0.09 -2.88 -10.14
CA LEU A 22 0.32 -3.65 -8.92
C LEU A 22 -0.57 -3.15 -7.77
N MET A 23 -0.67 -1.83 -7.60
CA MET A 23 -1.51 -1.24 -6.56
C MET A 23 -2.99 -1.60 -6.75
N PHE A 24 -3.48 -1.62 -7.98
CA PHE A 24 -4.85 -2.04 -8.27
C PHE A 24 -5.11 -3.50 -7.87
N LEU A 25 -4.14 -4.39 -8.06
CA LEU A 25 -4.20 -5.78 -7.59
C LEU A 25 -4.08 -5.89 -6.06
N LEU A 26 -3.32 -5.01 -5.42
CA LEU A 26 -3.11 -5.03 -3.98
C LEU A 26 -4.36 -4.62 -3.18
N VAL A 27 -5.24 -3.79 -3.74
CA VAL A 27 -6.51 -3.39 -3.09
C VAL A 27 -7.41 -4.59 -2.76
N PRO A 28 -7.79 -5.48 -3.70
CA PRO A 28 -8.60 -6.65 -3.38
C PRO A 28 -7.88 -7.65 -2.47
N VAL A 29 -6.54 -7.73 -2.54
CA VAL A 29 -5.73 -8.54 -1.63
C VAL A 29 -5.79 -7.96 -0.21
N PHE A 30 -5.64 -6.65 -0.03
CA PHE A 30 -5.80 -5.98 1.26
C PHE A 30 -7.21 -6.17 1.83
N ALA A 31 -8.24 -6.07 0.99
CA ALA A 31 -9.62 -6.35 1.38
C ALA A 31 -9.82 -7.82 1.83
N LEU A 32 -9.14 -8.76 1.18
CA LEU A 32 -9.16 -10.18 1.56
C LEU A 32 -8.48 -10.40 2.91
N PHE A 33 -7.37 -9.72 3.18
CA PHE A 33 -6.72 -9.73 4.49
C PHE A 33 -7.66 -9.17 5.56
N LEU A 34 -8.30 -8.03 5.31
CA LEU A 34 -9.31 -7.49 6.22
C LEU A 34 -10.43 -8.48 6.52
N LYS A 35 -10.98 -9.14 5.47
CA LYS A 35 -11.98 -10.19 5.65
C LYS A 35 -11.46 -11.33 6.53
N LEU A 36 -10.21 -11.74 6.37
CA LEU A 36 -9.60 -12.81 7.16
C LEU A 36 -9.42 -12.41 8.64
N PHE A 37 -8.85 -11.22 8.91
CA PHE A 37 -8.64 -10.72 10.27
C PHE A 37 -9.93 -10.31 11.00
N TYR A 38 -10.97 -10.01 10.25
CA TYR A 38 -12.28 -9.60 10.73
C TYR A 38 -13.39 -10.57 10.26
N VAL A 39 -13.09 -11.87 10.17
CA VAL A 39 -14.07 -12.90 9.78
C VAL A 39 -15.31 -12.97 10.69
N ARG A 40 -15.17 -12.53 11.94
CA ARG A 40 -16.27 -12.44 12.92
C ARG A 40 -17.07 -11.14 12.81
N SER A 41 -16.73 -10.24 11.89
CA SER A 41 -17.55 -9.07 11.61
C SER A 41 -18.64 -9.46 10.64
N ASP A 42 -19.86 -8.97 10.88
CA ASP A 42 -21.04 -9.21 10.02
C ASP A 42 -20.99 -8.36 8.74
N GLN A 43 -19.78 -8.11 8.23
CA GLN A 43 -19.53 -7.22 7.12
C GLN A 43 -19.30 -8.04 5.84
N PHE A 44 -19.92 -7.62 4.75
CA PHE A 44 -19.73 -8.23 3.44
C PHE A 44 -18.35 -7.92 2.87
N TYR A 45 -17.82 -8.81 2.01
CA TYR A 45 -16.53 -8.58 1.34
C TYR A 45 -16.47 -7.22 0.62
N VAL A 46 -17.58 -6.79 0.01
CA VAL A 46 -17.69 -5.49 -0.65
C VAL A 46 -17.41 -4.33 0.32
N GLN A 47 -17.82 -4.42 1.58
CA GLN A 47 -17.54 -3.38 2.57
C GLN A 47 -16.03 -3.32 2.91
N HIS A 48 -15.36 -4.46 3.02
CA HIS A 48 -13.89 -4.49 3.16
C HIS A 48 -13.18 -3.94 1.92
N LEU A 49 -13.72 -4.20 0.73
CA LEU A 49 -13.19 -3.70 -0.54
C LEU A 49 -13.34 -2.18 -0.67
N VAL A 50 -14.52 -1.64 -0.35
CA VAL A 50 -14.76 -0.19 -0.33
C VAL A 50 -13.83 0.48 0.69
N PHE A 51 -13.68 -0.10 1.88
CA PHE A 51 -12.72 0.38 2.88
C PHE A 51 -11.28 0.38 2.35
N ALA A 52 -10.86 -0.72 1.73
CA ALA A 52 -9.52 -0.86 1.14
C ALA A 52 -9.27 0.23 0.08
N LEU A 53 -10.27 0.51 -0.75
CA LEU A 53 -10.21 1.55 -1.77
C LEU A 53 -10.06 2.94 -1.14
N HIS A 54 -10.89 3.29 -0.15
CA HIS A 54 -10.79 4.58 0.56
C HIS A 54 -9.42 4.77 1.22
N PHE A 55 -8.90 3.72 1.87
CA PHE A 55 -7.58 3.75 2.48
C PHE A 55 -6.45 3.97 1.46
N HIS A 56 -6.49 3.28 0.32
CA HIS A 56 -5.49 3.47 -0.74
C HIS A 56 -5.62 4.83 -1.43
N SER A 57 -6.85 5.30 -1.69
CA SER A 57 -7.08 6.66 -2.22
C SER A 57 -6.52 7.73 -1.29
N PHE A 58 -6.73 7.61 0.02
CA PHE A 58 -6.14 8.51 1.02
C PHE A 58 -4.61 8.41 1.04
N THR A 59 -4.07 7.21 0.90
CA THR A 59 -2.61 6.99 0.80
C THR A 59 -2.02 7.70 -0.41
N PHE A 60 -2.64 7.57 -1.58
CA PHE A 60 -2.19 8.27 -2.79
C PHE A 60 -2.31 9.78 -2.65
N LEU A 61 -3.36 10.29 -1.98
CA LEU A 61 -3.49 11.71 -1.71
C LEU A 61 -2.32 12.21 -0.86
N ILE A 62 -1.99 11.52 0.23
CA ILE A 62 -0.84 11.89 1.08
C ILE A 62 0.47 11.83 0.29
N LEU A 63 0.71 10.75 -0.47
CA LEU A 63 1.92 10.62 -1.29
C LEU A 63 2.06 11.75 -2.31
N ASN A 64 0.95 12.16 -2.94
CA ASN A 64 0.95 13.32 -3.81
C ASN A 64 1.32 14.59 -3.05
N VAL A 65 0.67 14.88 -1.92
CA VAL A 65 0.98 16.07 -1.11
C VAL A 65 2.47 16.10 -0.70
N ILE A 66 3.03 14.94 -0.32
CA ILE A 66 4.46 14.81 0.00
C ILE A 66 5.32 15.16 -1.22
N LEU A 67 5.02 14.58 -2.38
CA LEU A 67 5.75 14.86 -3.62
C LEU A 67 5.69 16.35 -4.00
N TRP A 68 4.50 16.94 -3.98
CA TRP A 68 4.32 18.37 -4.26
C TRP A 68 5.08 19.26 -3.26
N SER A 69 5.05 18.93 -1.97
CA SER A 69 5.79 19.68 -0.95
C SER A 69 7.30 19.65 -1.21
N TYR A 70 7.83 18.49 -1.62
CA TYR A 70 9.23 18.32 -1.95
C TYR A 70 9.61 19.11 -3.22
N LEU A 71 8.77 19.07 -4.26
CA LEU A 71 9.03 19.79 -5.52
C LEU A 71 9.04 21.31 -5.36
N ILE A 72 8.17 21.86 -4.50
CA ILE A 72 8.03 23.32 -4.31
C ILE A 72 9.06 23.87 -3.31
N SER A 73 9.20 23.22 -2.16
CA SER A 73 9.95 23.79 -1.04
C SER A 73 11.33 23.17 -0.84
N GLN A 74 11.60 22.02 -1.48
CA GLN A 74 12.77 21.15 -1.24
C GLN A 74 12.94 20.75 0.24
N GLN A 75 11.91 20.99 1.07
CA GLN A 75 11.90 20.62 2.47
C GLN A 75 11.13 19.31 2.67
N PRO A 76 11.64 18.37 3.47
CA PRO A 76 11.00 17.08 3.70
C PRO A 76 9.85 17.16 4.73
N PHE A 77 9.24 18.34 4.94
CA PHE A 77 8.15 18.50 5.91
C PHE A 77 6.96 17.58 5.62
N GLY A 78 6.75 17.25 4.34
CA GLY A 78 5.77 16.24 3.90
C GLY A 78 5.92 14.88 4.61
N LEU A 79 7.13 14.48 5.02
CA LEU A 79 7.34 13.18 5.68
C LEU A 79 6.55 13.03 6.98
N VAL A 80 6.26 14.14 7.68
CA VAL A 80 5.42 14.12 8.88
C VAL A 80 4.01 13.61 8.57
N LEU A 81 3.49 13.85 7.35
CA LEU A 81 2.19 13.34 6.93
C LEU A 81 2.18 11.80 6.79
N MET A 82 3.33 11.13 6.72
CA MET A 82 3.34 9.65 6.72
C MET A 82 2.76 9.08 8.01
N PHE A 83 2.89 9.78 9.14
CA PHE A 83 2.27 9.36 10.40
C PHE A 83 0.73 9.45 10.36
N ALA A 84 0.15 10.22 9.45
CA ALA A 84 -1.30 10.29 9.29
C ALA A 84 -1.88 8.96 8.76
N LEU A 85 -1.11 8.15 8.02
CA LEU A 85 -1.56 6.86 7.48
C LEU A 85 -1.91 5.84 8.56
N PRO A 86 -1.00 5.46 9.49
CA PRO A 86 -1.34 4.52 10.55
C PRO A 86 -2.38 5.08 11.52
N ILE A 87 -2.40 6.40 11.75
CA ILE A 87 -3.43 7.06 12.58
C ILE A 87 -4.80 6.90 11.93
N TYR A 88 -4.94 7.28 10.66
CA TYR A 88 -6.18 7.15 9.91
C TYR A 88 -6.65 5.69 9.85
N LEU A 89 -5.73 4.75 9.59
CA LEU A 89 -6.05 3.32 9.55
C LEU A 89 -6.55 2.81 10.91
N PHE A 90 -5.91 3.20 12.01
CA PHE A 90 -6.34 2.81 13.36
C PHE A 90 -7.74 3.31 13.69
N PHE A 91 -8.01 4.60 13.46
CA PHE A 91 -9.32 5.20 13.75
C PHE A 91 -10.42 4.64 12.85
N SER A 92 -10.14 4.44 11.57
CA SER A 92 -11.09 3.90 10.61
C SER A 92 -11.44 2.44 10.92
N LEU A 93 -10.45 1.58 11.25
CA LEU A 93 -10.70 0.21 11.71
C LEU A 93 -11.51 0.19 13.01
N LYS A 94 -11.20 1.05 13.98
CA LYS A 94 -11.96 1.13 15.22
C LYS A 94 -13.44 1.49 14.96
N ARG A 95 -13.69 2.43 14.05
CA ARG A 95 -15.05 2.89 13.70
C ARG A 95 -15.84 1.86 12.89
N VAL A 96 -15.22 1.21 11.89
CA VAL A 96 -15.92 0.26 11.00
C VAL A 96 -16.21 -1.06 11.71
N TYR A 97 -15.30 -1.55 12.55
CA TYR A 97 -15.42 -2.87 13.17
C TYR A 97 -15.88 -2.84 14.64
N ASN A 98 -16.08 -1.65 15.23
CA ASN A 98 -16.55 -1.47 16.61
C ASN A 98 -15.78 -2.31 17.66
N GLN A 99 -14.46 -2.44 17.52
CA GLN A 99 -13.60 -3.21 18.46
C GLN A 99 -12.90 -2.32 19.49
N SER A 100 -12.55 -2.92 20.64
CA SER A 100 -11.77 -2.24 21.67
C SER A 100 -10.37 -1.88 21.18
N ALA A 101 -9.84 -0.74 21.63
CA ALA A 101 -8.57 -0.18 21.14
C ALA A 101 -7.39 -1.16 21.19
N ARG A 102 -7.30 -1.98 22.25
CA ARG A 102 -6.25 -3.01 22.40
C ARG A 102 -6.35 -4.10 21.32
N LYS A 103 -7.55 -4.59 21.04
CA LYS A 103 -7.79 -5.60 20.00
C LYS A 103 -7.47 -5.02 18.61
N THR A 104 -7.90 -3.78 18.36
CA THR A 104 -7.61 -3.07 17.12
C THR A 104 -6.11 -2.85 16.91
N CYS A 105 -5.37 -2.46 17.96
CA CYS A 105 -3.92 -2.27 17.86
C CYS A 105 -3.18 -3.57 17.48
N SER A 106 -3.47 -4.67 18.19
CA SER A 106 -2.85 -5.97 17.87
C SER A 106 -3.17 -6.43 16.45
N LYS A 107 -4.44 -6.35 16.03
CA LYS A 107 -4.84 -6.70 14.66
C LYS A 107 -4.22 -5.79 13.62
N LEU A 108 -4.12 -4.49 13.90
CA LEU A 108 -3.49 -3.52 13.02
C LEU A 108 -2.02 -3.87 12.77
N LEU A 109 -1.26 -4.21 13.82
CA LEU A 109 0.14 -4.60 13.68
C LEU A 109 0.30 -5.86 12.83
N VAL A 110 -0.52 -6.88 13.06
CA VAL A 110 -0.48 -8.12 12.28
C VAL A 110 -0.93 -7.88 10.83
N LEU A 111 -1.97 -7.06 10.63
CA LEU A 111 -2.45 -6.67 9.31
C LEU A 111 -1.36 -5.92 8.54
N LEU A 112 -0.73 -4.90 9.14
CA LEU A 112 0.34 -4.13 8.53
C LEU A 112 1.56 -5.01 8.23
N GLY A 113 1.98 -5.85 9.17
CA GLY A 113 3.13 -6.74 8.98
C GLY A 113 2.88 -7.76 7.87
N SER A 114 1.72 -8.42 7.87
CA SER A 114 1.36 -9.40 6.86
C SER A 114 1.16 -8.77 5.47
N TYR A 115 0.56 -7.57 5.41
CA TYR A 115 0.43 -6.81 4.16
C TYR A 115 1.78 -6.33 3.64
N PHE A 116 2.69 -5.89 4.52
CA PHE A 116 4.04 -5.48 4.14
C PHE A 116 4.80 -6.62 3.44
N VAL A 117 4.73 -7.85 3.97
CA VAL A 117 5.33 -9.03 3.34
C VAL A 117 4.79 -9.25 1.91
N VAL A 118 3.48 -9.14 1.72
CA VAL A 118 2.85 -9.29 0.40
C VAL A 118 3.33 -8.21 -0.57
N VAL A 119 3.40 -6.96 -0.12
CA VAL A 119 3.91 -5.84 -0.93
C VAL A 119 5.37 -6.07 -1.33
N THR A 120 6.21 -6.53 -0.39
CA THR A 120 7.62 -6.85 -0.69
C THR A 120 7.75 -7.97 -1.71
N ILE A 121 7.02 -9.07 -1.54
CA ILE A 121 7.02 -10.19 -2.51
C ILE A 121 6.56 -9.70 -3.89
N SER A 122 5.50 -8.90 -3.92
CA SER A 122 4.95 -8.34 -5.16
C SER A 122 5.96 -7.43 -5.87
N MET A 123 6.69 -6.62 -5.11
CA MET A 123 7.73 -5.73 -5.65
C MET A 123 8.92 -6.53 -6.20
N VAL A 124 9.39 -7.56 -5.47
CA VAL A 124 10.45 -8.46 -5.94
C VAL A 124 10.03 -9.17 -7.23
N ALA A 125 8.78 -9.63 -7.32
CA ALA A 125 8.26 -10.26 -8.52
C ALA A 125 8.29 -9.31 -9.73
N VAL A 126 7.86 -8.05 -9.56
CA VAL A 126 7.93 -7.03 -10.64
C VAL A 126 9.37 -6.80 -11.09
N VAL A 127 10.30 -6.68 -10.16
CA VAL A 127 11.73 -6.49 -10.47
C VAL A 127 12.29 -7.70 -11.22
N MET A 128 12.01 -8.92 -10.77
CA MET A 128 12.45 -10.16 -11.41
C MET A 128 11.90 -10.31 -12.84
N VAL A 129 10.59 -10.07 -13.02
CA VAL A 129 9.96 -10.12 -14.36
C VAL A 129 10.55 -9.06 -15.27
N THR A 130 10.80 -7.86 -14.76
CA THR A 130 11.41 -6.78 -15.53
C THR A 130 12.83 -7.16 -15.95
N ILE A 131 13.65 -7.68 -15.03
CA ILE A 131 15.00 -8.15 -15.37
C ILE A 131 14.95 -9.26 -16.40
N PHE A 132 14.08 -10.26 -16.25
CA PHE A 132 13.95 -11.35 -17.22
C PHE A 132 13.55 -10.88 -18.62
N MET A 133 12.67 -9.87 -18.71
CA MET A 133 12.26 -9.28 -19.99
C MET A 133 13.40 -8.52 -20.70
N TYR A 134 14.35 -7.97 -19.94
CA TYR A 134 15.52 -7.23 -20.44
C TYR A 134 16.84 -8.02 -20.34
N ALA A 135 16.79 -9.28 -19.91
CA ALA A 135 17.94 -10.17 -19.79
C ALA A 135 18.33 -10.70 -21.16
#